data_AF-A0A1H6JSH5-F1
#
_entry.id   AF-A0A1H6JSH5-F1
#
_cell.length_a   1.000
_cell.length_b   1.000
_cell.length_c   1.000
_cell.angle_alpha   90.00
_cell.angle_beta   90.00
_cell.angle_gamma   90.00
#
_symmetry.space_group_name_H-M   'P 1'
#
loop_
_entity.id
_entity.type
_entity.pdbx_description
1 polymer ?
#
loop_
_entity_poly.entity_id
_entity_poly.type
_entity_poly.pdbx_seq_one_letter_code
_entity_poly.pdbx_strand_id
1 'polypeptide(L)'
;MTIMIRLYLLLASLLVVPYASAEVYKCTAANGDVVFQGEPCRSGSEVKVDIRFGEQQVVDINQLISGSWCEIGTSVVADGTVTLDNAMRKTWIFSERQMVQHISQGQRQDTFKYAIRQTPGSFVIDHPAFGSGQVSWQVRKLTDEQLVISAYGGFTHLSPGNCDVKVARAQN
;
A
#
# COMPACT_ATOMS: atom_id res chain seq x y z
N MET A 1 -38.66 14.58 39.09
CA MET A 1 -37.37 15.23 38.75
C MET A 1 -36.17 14.31 38.93
N THR A 2 -36.09 13.53 40.02
CA THR A 2 -35.00 12.56 40.30
C THR A 2 -34.91 11.37 39.33
N ILE A 3 -36.01 10.91 38.74
CA ILE A 3 -36.03 9.77 37.80
C ILE A 3 -35.41 10.15 36.45
N MET A 4 -35.67 11.35 35.93
CA MET A 4 -35.06 11.82 34.67
C MET A 4 -33.55 12.02 34.81
N ILE A 5 -33.08 12.52 35.96
CA ILE A 5 -31.64 12.70 36.23
C ILE A 5 -30.90 11.34 36.22
N ARG A 6 -31.52 10.29 36.78
CA ARG A 6 -30.96 8.93 36.75
C ARG A 6 -30.93 8.35 35.33
N LEU A 7 -31.94 8.64 34.51
CA LEU A 7 -31.97 8.21 33.12
C LEU A 7 -30.88 8.89 32.28
N TYR A 8 -30.64 10.18 32.49
CA TYR A 8 -29.56 10.91 31.83
C TYR A 8 -28.17 10.41 32.24
N LEU A 9 -27.97 10.06 33.51
CA LEU A 9 -26.70 9.46 33.98
C LEU A 9 -26.45 8.07 33.39
N LEU A 10 -27.49 7.25 33.26
CA LEU A 10 -27.39 5.93 32.60
C LEU A 10 -27.09 6.07 31.10
N LEU A 11 -27.71 7.02 30.41
CA LEU A 11 -27.46 7.27 28.98
C LEU A 11 -26.03 7.78 28.72
N ALA A 12 -25.48 8.60 29.62
CA ALA A 12 -24.11 9.09 29.52
C ALA A 12 -23.06 7.96 29.67
N SER A 13 -23.35 6.92 30.45
CA SER A 13 -22.44 5.77 30.63
C SER A 13 -22.36 4.85 29.40
N LEU A 14 -23.36 4.86 28.52
CA LEU A 14 -23.38 4.07 27.27
C LEU A 14 -22.55 4.68 26.14
N LEU A 15 -22.10 5.93 26.28
CA LEU A 15 -21.33 6.65 25.25
C LEU A 15 -19.81 6.47 25.39
N VAL A 16 -19.33 5.79 26.44
CA VAL A 16 -17.91 5.47 26.61
C VAL A 16 -17.65 4.05 26.13
N VAL A 17 -17.78 3.82 24.83
CA VAL A 17 -17.25 2.60 24.21
C VAL A 17 -15.74 2.82 24.06
N PRO A 18 -14.87 2.08 24.78
CA PRO A 18 -13.45 2.11 24.47
C PRO A 18 -13.29 1.61 23.04
N TYR A 19 -12.64 2.41 22.19
CA TYR A 19 -12.17 1.94 20.90
C TYR A 19 -11.21 0.78 21.17
N ALA A 20 -11.68 -0.45 20.96
CA ALA A 20 -10.84 -1.63 21.02
C ALA A 20 -9.87 -1.56 19.84
N SER A 21 -8.67 -1.02 20.06
CA SER A 21 -7.58 -1.15 19.11
C SER A 21 -7.10 -2.59 19.14
N ALA A 22 -7.53 -3.39 18.16
CA ALA A 22 -6.99 -4.73 17.99
C ALA A 22 -5.55 -4.59 17.46
N GLU A 23 -4.57 -5.06 18.23
CA GLU A 23 -3.20 -5.22 17.75
C GLU A 23 -3.08 -6.66 17.23
N VAL A 24 -2.57 -6.85 16.00
CA VAL A 24 -2.33 -8.20 15.47
C VAL A 24 -0.83 -8.41 15.33
N TYR A 25 -0.38 -9.60 15.69
CA TYR A 25 1.00 -10.02 15.65
C TYR A 25 1.13 -11.25 14.76
N LYS A 26 2.10 -11.24 13.86
CA LYS A 26 2.51 -12.43 13.12
C LYS A 26 3.59 -13.15 13.92
N CYS A 27 3.31 -14.37 14.34
CA CYS A 27 4.21 -15.22 15.10
C CYS A 27 4.71 -16.36 14.24
N THR A 28 6.03 -16.50 14.10
CA THR A 28 6.64 -17.62 13.38
C THR A 28 7.37 -18.52 14.38
N ALA A 29 6.93 -19.78 14.49
CA ALA A 29 7.54 -20.77 15.36
C ALA A 29 8.85 -21.33 14.77
N ALA A 30 9.67 -21.99 15.60
CA ALA A 30 10.97 -22.52 15.19
C ALA A 30 10.88 -23.62 14.11
N ASN A 31 9.73 -24.28 14.00
CA ASN A 31 9.42 -25.26 12.95
C ASN A 31 8.91 -24.61 11.65
N GLY A 32 8.79 -23.28 11.58
CA GLY A 32 8.31 -22.53 10.43
C GLY A 32 6.81 -22.24 10.41
N ASP A 33 6.03 -22.72 11.39
CA ASP A 33 4.59 -22.46 11.45
C ASP A 33 4.30 -20.98 11.71
N VAL A 34 3.33 -20.42 10.98
CA VAL A 34 2.93 -19.02 11.08
C VAL A 34 1.51 -18.92 11.65
N VAL A 35 1.34 -18.13 12.71
CA VAL A 35 0.04 -17.86 13.35
C VAL A 35 -0.12 -16.36 13.56
N PHE A 36 -1.34 -15.85 13.40
CA PHE A 36 -1.69 -14.46 13.71
C PHE A 36 -2.41 -14.41 15.06
N GLN A 37 -1.96 -13.54 15.96
CA GLN A 37 -2.46 -13.44 17.34
C GLN A 37 -2.84 -11.99 17.67
N GLY A 38 -3.84 -11.81 18.54
CA GLY A 38 -4.24 -10.49 19.05
C GLY A 38 -3.36 -9.94 20.17
N GLU A 39 -2.28 -10.66 20.51
CA GLU A 39 -1.36 -10.40 21.60
C GLU A 39 0.08 -10.67 21.12
N PRO A 40 1.11 -10.07 21.76
CA PRO A 40 2.51 -10.36 21.46
C PRO A 40 2.82 -11.86 21.45
N CYS A 41 3.75 -12.25 20.58
CA CYS A 41 4.09 -13.65 20.38
C CYS A 41 4.69 -14.25 21.66
N ARG A 42 4.05 -15.31 22.17
CA ARG A 42 4.55 -16.01 23.37
C ARG A 42 5.94 -16.62 23.18
N SER A 43 6.28 -16.98 21.94
CA SER A 43 7.58 -17.54 21.54
C SER A 43 7.75 -17.46 20.02
N GLY A 44 8.99 -17.34 19.53
CA GLY A 44 9.30 -17.28 18.09
C GLY A 44 9.64 -15.85 17.63
N SER A 45 9.73 -15.65 16.30
CA SER A 45 9.92 -14.31 15.75
C SER A 45 8.59 -13.56 15.68
N GLU A 46 8.60 -12.31 16.14
CA GLU A 46 7.44 -11.44 16.20
C GLU A 46 7.51 -10.34 15.14
N VAL A 47 6.40 -10.10 14.45
CA VAL A 47 6.17 -8.88 13.68
C VAL A 47 4.81 -8.31 14.07
N LYS A 48 4.79 -7.13 14.69
CA LYS A 48 3.55 -6.38 14.92
C LYS A 48 2.98 -5.92 13.58
N VAL A 49 1.74 -6.32 13.30
CA VAL A 49 0.99 -5.98 12.11
C VAL A 49 0.15 -4.74 12.44
N ASP A 50 0.45 -3.64 11.75
CA ASP A 50 -0.36 -2.43 11.85
C ASP A 50 -1.67 -2.62 11.09
N ILE A 51 -2.77 -2.86 11.80
CA ILE A 51 -4.12 -3.01 11.22
C ILE A 51 -4.81 -1.66 10.99
N ARG A 52 -4.08 -0.53 11.00
CA ARG A 52 -4.63 0.78 10.57
C ARG A 52 -5.05 0.83 9.09
N PHE A 53 -5.09 -0.30 8.40
CA PHE A 53 -5.98 -0.55 7.28
C PHE A 53 -7.44 -0.62 7.79
N GLY A 54 -7.97 0.52 8.23
CA GLY A 54 -9.42 0.68 8.42
C GLY A 54 -10.14 0.22 7.17
N GLU A 55 -11.37 -0.28 7.33
CA GLU A 55 -12.23 -0.77 6.27
C GLU A 55 -12.19 0.19 5.07
N GLN A 56 -11.36 -0.14 4.09
CA GLN A 56 -11.12 0.69 2.92
C GLN A 56 -12.24 0.37 1.94
N GLN A 57 -12.89 1.42 1.41
CA GLN A 57 -13.85 1.25 0.32
C GLN A 57 -13.20 0.36 -0.74
N VAL A 58 -13.76 -0.83 -0.92
CA VAL A 58 -13.35 -1.75 -1.97
C VAL A 58 -13.81 -1.11 -3.27
N VAL A 59 -12.90 -0.40 -3.93
CA VAL A 59 -13.11 0.05 -5.30
C VAL A 59 -13.10 -1.21 -6.16
N ASP A 60 -14.19 -1.42 -6.91
CA ASP A 60 -14.30 -2.55 -7.82
C ASP A 60 -13.35 -2.35 -8.99
N ILE A 61 -12.18 -2.99 -8.91
CA ILE A 61 -11.19 -3.03 -9.97
C ILE A 61 -11.36 -4.38 -10.65
N ASN A 62 -11.90 -4.36 -11.86
CA ASN A 62 -12.23 -5.54 -12.65
C ASN A 62 -11.20 -5.85 -13.76
N GLN A 63 -10.12 -5.08 -13.84
CA GLN A 63 -9.07 -5.21 -14.85
C GLN A 63 -7.68 -5.32 -14.23
N LEU A 64 -6.75 -5.90 -14.99
CA LEU A 64 -5.33 -5.95 -14.62
C LEU A 64 -4.66 -4.60 -14.93
N ILE A 65 -3.59 -4.28 -14.19
CA ILE A 65 -2.76 -3.13 -14.54
C ILE A 65 -1.97 -3.46 -15.81
N SER A 66 -1.97 -2.54 -16.75
CA SER A 66 -1.16 -2.66 -17.96
C SER A 66 -0.60 -1.30 -18.37
N GLY A 67 0.45 -1.31 -19.18
CA GLY A 67 1.05 -0.11 -19.73
C GLY A 67 2.09 0.54 -18.81
N SER A 68 2.44 1.78 -19.15
CA SER A 68 3.46 2.55 -18.43
C SER A 68 2.82 3.59 -17.53
N TRP A 69 3.43 3.80 -16.36
CA TRP A 69 2.94 4.66 -15.30
C TRP A 69 4.10 5.43 -14.66
N CYS A 70 3.97 6.74 -14.54
CA CYS A 70 4.94 7.60 -13.89
C CYS A 70 4.56 7.79 -12.41
N GLU A 71 5.47 7.51 -11.50
CA GLU A 71 5.30 7.81 -10.08
C GLU A 71 5.32 9.33 -9.86
N ILE A 72 4.21 9.86 -9.34
CA ILE A 72 4.02 11.28 -9.04
C ILE A 72 4.49 11.58 -7.60
N GLY A 73 4.21 10.64 -6.68
CA GLY A 73 4.52 10.81 -5.27
C GLY A 73 3.84 9.78 -4.38
N THR A 74 3.86 10.05 -3.08
CA THR A 74 3.28 9.16 -2.05
C THR A 74 2.39 9.90 -1.07
N SER A 75 1.44 9.19 -0.46
CA SER A 75 0.60 9.71 0.61
C SER A 75 0.42 8.68 1.73
N VAL A 76 0.03 9.15 2.92
CA VAL A 76 -0.27 8.30 4.08
C VAL A 76 -1.67 7.68 3.99
N VAL A 77 -2.61 8.34 3.29
CA VAL A 77 -3.98 7.88 3.04
C VAL A 77 -4.28 7.94 1.54
N ALA A 78 -5.12 7.03 1.02
CA ALA A 78 -5.31 6.80 -0.42
C ALA A 78 -5.65 8.08 -1.20
N ASP A 79 -6.61 8.87 -0.72
CA ASP A 79 -7.04 10.14 -1.35
C ASP A 79 -6.48 11.37 -0.61
N GLY A 80 -5.36 11.20 0.10
CA GLY A 80 -4.72 12.26 0.87
C GLY A 80 -3.82 13.17 0.04
N THR A 81 -3.25 14.17 0.72
CA THR A 81 -2.23 15.04 0.12
C THR A 81 -1.03 14.21 -0.36
N VAL A 82 -0.70 14.35 -1.64
CA VAL A 82 0.43 13.67 -2.26
C VAL A 82 1.72 14.47 -2.03
N THR A 83 2.69 13.84 -1.40
CA THR A 83 4.06 14.35 -1.32
C THR A 83 4.80 13.97 -2.60
N LEU A 84 5.17 14.97 -3.40
CA LEU A 84 5.85 14.77 -4.68
C LEU A 84 7.30 14.33 -4.47
N ASP A 85 7.75 13.34 -5.25
CA ASP A 85 9.17 12.98 -5.35
C ASP A 85 9.72 13.50 -6.69
N ASN A 86 10.36 14.67 -6.64
CA ASN A 86 11.01 15.28 -7.81
C ASN A 86 12.50 14.92 -7.94
N ALA A 87 13.09 14.31 -6.90
CA ALA A 87 14.52 13.98 -6.88
C ALA A 87 14.80 12.64 -7.56
N MET A 88 13.85 11.70 -7.48
CA MET A 88 13.94 10.38 -8.04
C MET A 88 12.72 10.08 -8.91
N ARG A 89 12.91 10.04 -10.23
CA ARG A 89 11.85 9.73 -11.18
C ARG A 89 11.73 8.21 -11.34
N LYS A 90 10.54 7.65 -11.15
CA LYS A 90 10.29 6.21 -11.31
C LYS A 90 9.20 5.96 -12.33
N THR A 91 9.55 5.29 -13.43
CA THR A 91 8.58 4.79 -14.40
C THR A 91 8.35 3.30 -14.13
N TRP A 92 7.08 2.92 -14.02
CA TRP A 92 6.62 1.58 -13.75
C TRP A 92 5.89 1.04 -14.98
N ILE A 93 6.37 -0.05 -15.55
CA ILE A 93 5.78 -0.68 -16.74
C ILE A 93 5.19 -2.03 -16.32
N PHE A 94 3.89 -2.17 -16.47
CA PHE A 94 3.14 -3.37 -16.12
C PHE A 94 2.76 -4.18 -17.36
N SER A 95 3.00 -5.48 -17.25
CA SER A 95 2.44 -6.53 -18.11
C SER A 95 1.77 -7.58 -17.24
N GLU A 96 1.08 -8.56 -17.83
CA GLU A 96 0.36 -9.61 -17.08
C GLU A 96 1.23 -10.30 -16.01
N ARG A 97 2.52 -10.56 -16.31
CA ARG A 97 3.41 -11.36 -15.46
C ARG A 97 4.72 -10.68 -15.05
N GLN A 98 4.91 -9.43 -15.45
CA GLN A 98 6.12 -8.68 -15.11
C GLN A 98 5.80 -7.22 -14.84
N MET A 99 6.45 -6.67 -13.82
CA MET A 99 6.57 -5.24 -13.60
C MET A 99 8.03 -4.84 -13.75
N VAL A 100 8.29 -3.81 -14.55
CA VAL A 100 9.61 -3.21 -14.74
C VAL A 100 9.61 -1.82 -14.13
N GLN A 101 10.60 -1.52 -13.31
CA GLN A 101 10.78 -0.20 -12.73
C GLN A 101 12.07 0.43 -13.28
N HIS A 102 11.93 1.56 -13.96
CA HIS A 102 13.04 2.41 -14.36
C HIS A 102 13.17 3.56 -13.36
N ILE A 103 14.32 3.65 -12.70
CA ILE A 103 14.61 4.70 -11.72
C ILE A 103 15.69 5.62 -12.29
N SER A 104 15.42 6.92 -12.31
CA SER A 104 16.36 7.95 -12.72
C SER A 104 16.59 8.94 -11.58
N GLN A 105 17.84 9.08 -11.17
CA GLN A 105 18.26 10.02 -10.13
C GLN A 105 19.55 10.72 -10.57
N GLY A 106 19.46 11.98 -10.98
CA GLY A 106 20.58 12.70 -11.59
C GLY A 106 21.09 11.96 -12.83
N GLN A 107 22.36 11.55 -12.83
CA GLN A 107 22.99 10.78 -13.93
C GLN A 107 22.79 9.26 -13.79
N ARG A 108 22.32 8.77 -12.64
CA ARG A 108 22.16 7.35 -12.39
C ARG A 108 20.83 6.87 -12.98
N GLN A 109 20.89 5.78 -13.73
CA GLN A 109 19.73 5.10 -14.29
C GLN A 109 19.79 3.62 -13.92
N ASP A 110 18.80 3.15 -13.18
CA ASP A 110 18.66 1.75 -12.80
C ASP A 110 17.38 1.16 -13.40
N THR A 111 17.42 -0.13 -13.70
CA THR A 111 16.25 -0.89 -14.16
C THR A 111 16.11 -2.15 -13.33
N PHE A 112 14.94 -2.32 -12.73
CA PHE A 112 14.58 -3.51 -11.96
C PHE A 112 13.43 -4.23 -12.64
N LYS A 113 13.52 -5.56 -12.70
CA LYS A 113 12.48 -6.41 -13.28
C LYS A 113 11.98 -7.36 -12.20
N TYR A 114 10.66 -7.37 -12.02
CA TYR A 114 9.99 -8.16 -11.02
C TYR A 114 8.99 -9.09 -11.70
N ALA A 115 9.08 -10.39 -11.41
CA ALA A 115 8.01 -11.31 -11.75
C ALA A 115 6.80 -11.00 -10.87
N ILE A 116 5.63 -10.86 -11.48
CA ILE A 116 4.39 -10.58 -10.75
C ILE A 116 3.30 -11.58 -11.12
N ARG A 117 2.35 -11.76 -10.21
CA ARG A 117 1.06 -12.43 -10.46
C ARG A 117 -0.04 -11.43 -10.15
N GLN A 118 -0.74 -10.96 -11.18
CA GLN A 118 -1.84 -10.02 -11.01
C GLN A 118 -3.17 -10.74 -10.85
N THR A 119 -4.04 -10.13 -10.04
CA THR A 119 -5.48 -10.37 -10.01
C THR A 119 -6.16 -9.00 -10.01
N PRO A 120 -7.40 -8.84 -10.49
CA PRO A 120 -8.06 -7.55 -10.39
C PRO A 120 -8.04 -7.03 -8.94
N GLY A 121 -7.58 -5.79 -8.75
CA GLY A 121 -7.41 -5.17 -7.43
C GLY A 121 -6.12 -5.49 -6.66
N SER A 122 -5.26 -6.40 -7.12
CA SER A 122 -3.99 -6.68 -6.42
C SER A 122 -2.93 -7.36 -7.29
N PHE A 123 -1.67 -7.34 -6.84
CA PHE A 123 -0.64 -8.17 -7.45
C PHE A 123 0.39 -8.61 -6.42
N VAL A 124 0.97 -9.78 -6.67
CA VAL A 124 2.04 -10.34 -5.85
C VAL A 124 3.36 -10.20 -6.59
N ILE A 125 4.37 -9.67 -5.91
CA ILE A 125 5.76 -9.66 -6.39
C ILE A 125 6.51 -10.76 -5.67
N ASP A 126 7.25 -11.57 -6.44
CA ASP A 126 8.17 -12.57 -5.91
C ASP A 126 9.61 -12.10 -6.19
N HIS A 127 10.24 -11.48 -5.18
CA HIS A 127 11.61 -10.98 -5.34
C HIS A 127 12.37 -10.92 -3.99
N PRO A 128 13.60 -11.44 -3.90
CA PRO A 128 14.37 -11.50 -2.65
C PRO A 128 14.60 -10.15 -1.96
N ALA A 129 14.63 -9.06 -2.73
CA ALA A 129 14.79 -7.70 -2.22
C ALA A 129 13.68 -7.27 -1.24
N PHE A 130 12.53 -7.98 -1.24
CA PHE A 130 11.42 -7.74 -0.31
C PHE A 130 11.42 -8.72 0.88
N GLY A 131 12.60 -9.18 1.30
CA GLY A 131 12.77 -9.98 2.52
C GLY A 131 12.60 -11.49 2.31
N SER A 132 13.18 -12.04 1.23
CA SER A 132 13.15 -13.48 0.90
C SER A 132 11.75 -14.09 0.72
N GLY A 133 10.73 -13.29 0.43
CA GLY A 133 9.35 -13.75 0.30
C GLY A 133 8.54 -13.00 -0.76
N GLN A 134 7.28 -13.40 -0.86
CA GLN A 134 6.28 -12.77 -1.71
C GLN A 134 5.63 -11.59 -0.99
N VAL A 135 5.53 -10.45 -1.66
CA VAL A 135 4.81 -9.27 -1.18
C VAL A 135 3.56 -9.05 -2.04
N SER A 136 2.41 -8.87 -1.39
CA SER A 136 1.16 -8.50 -2.07
C SER A 136 0.90 -7.02 -1.92
N TRP A 137 0.74 -6.32 -3.04
CA TRP A 137 0.29 -4.93 -3.07
C TRP A 137 -1.13 -4.84 -3.58
N GLN A 138 -1.86 -3.87 -3.05
CA GLN A 138 -3.28 -3.65 -3.35
C GLN A 138 -3.41 -2.47 -4.30
N VAL A 139 -4.20 -2.64 -5.35
CA VAL A 139 -4.59 -1.55 -6.24
C VAL A 139 -5.82 -0.90 -5.63
N ARG A 140 -5.73 0.39 -5.35
CA ARG A 140 -6.80 1.16 -4.71
C ARG A 140 -7.58 2.01 -5.71
N LYS A 141 -6.96 2.36 -6.83
CA LYS A 141 -7.58 3.06 -7.94
C LYS A 141 -6.88 2.67 -9.23
N LEU A 142 -7.65 2.38 -10.28
CA LEU A 142 -7.13 2.15 -11.62
C LEU A 142 -8.14 2.73 -12.63
N THR A 143 -7.75 3.82 -13.25
CA THR A 143 -8.52 4.60 -14.24
C THR A 143 -7.59 5.02 -15.37
N ASP A 144 -8.11 5.55 -16.47
CA ASP A 144 -7.29 6.02 -17.59
C ASP A 144 -6.36 7.20 -17.22
N GLU A 145 -6.55 7.83 -16.06
CA GLU A 145 -5.80 9.01 -15.62
C GLU A 145 -4.95 8.75 -14.36
N GLN A 146 -5.24 7.68 -13.62
CA GLN A 146 -4.63 7.48 -12.31
C GLN A 146 -4.58 6.02 -11.90
N LEU A 147 -3.43 5.63 -11.36
CA LEU A 147 -3.19 4.38 -10.65
C LEU A 147 -2.74 4.71 -9.22
N VAL A 148 -3.39 4.11 -8.23
CA VAL A 148 -3.00 4.23 -6.82
C VAL A 148 -2.75 2.84 -6.26
N ILE A 149 -1.54 2.60 -5.74
CA ILE A 149 -1.12 1.32 -5.17
C ILE A 149 -0.84 1.50 -3.69
N SER A 150 -1.40 0.64 -2.85
CA SER A 150 -0.99 0.54 -1.44
C SER A 150 0.25 -0.33 -1.33
N ALA A 151 1.39 0.29 -1.01
CA ALA A 151 2.70 -0.32 -0.92
C ALA A 151 3.53 0.37 0.19
N TYR A 152 4.49 -0.36 0.76
CA TYR A 152 5.48 0.17 1.73
C TYR A 152 4.89 0.92 2.95
N GLY A 153 3.68 0.57 3.37
CA GLY A 153 3.00 1.24 4.50
C GLY A 153 2.32 2.57 4.14
N GLY A 154 2.19 2.91 2.85
CA GLY A 154 1.46 4.07 2.36
C GLY A 154 0.80 3.82 1.00
N PHE A 155 0.64 4.89 0.22
CA PHE A 155 0.06 4.85 -1.12
C PHE A 155 0.99 5.53 -2.12
N THR A 156 1.29 4.83 -3.21
CA THR A 156 2.02 5.34 -4.36
C THR A 156 1.02 5.79 -5.42
N HIS A 157 1.15 7.04 -5.86
CA HIS A 157 0.30 7.65 -6.88
C HIS A 157 1.03 7.70 -8.20
N LEU A 158 0.41 7.20 -9.25
CA LEU A 158 0.98 7.17 -10.59
C LEU A 158 0.02 7.76 -11.63
N SER A 159 0.57 8.50 -12.58
CA SER A 159 -0.12 8.94 -13.81
C SER A 159 0.27 8.04 -14.98
N PRO A 160 -0.59 7.91 -16.01
CA PRO A 160 -0.23 7.20 -17.23
C PRO A 160 1.01 7.78 -17.91
N GLY A 161 1.78 6.92 -18.55
CA GLY A 161 2.97 7.28 -19.33
C GLY A 161 4.29 7.13 -18.58
N ASN A 162 5.38 7.46 -19.28
CA ASN A 162 6.73 7.48 -18.69
C ASN A 162 6.95 8.81 -17.95
N CYS A 163 7.80 8.84 -16.93
CA CYS A 163 8.21 10.10 -16.26
C CYS A 163 9.12 11.02 -17.11
N ASP A 164 9.13 10.82 -18.43
CA ASP A 164 10.00 11.42 -19.44
C ASP A 164 11.52 11.14 -19.30
N VAL A 165 12.00 10.21 -20.13
CA VAL A 165 13.32 10.31 -20.79
C VAL A 165 13.17 11.32 -21.95
N LYS A 166 13.10 12.62 -21.64
CA LYS A 166 13.23 13.72 -22.61
C LYS A 166 14.01 14.89 -22.00
N VAL A 167 15.33 14.74 -21.93
CA VAL A 167 16.27 15.87 -22.03
C VAL A 167 16.93 15.78 -23.41
N ALA A 168 16.20 16.18 -24.46
CA ALA A 168 16.74 16.55 -25.79
C ALA A 168 15.61 16.92 -26.76
N ARG A 169 14.83 17.95 -26.44
CA ARG A 169 14.43 18.96 -27.43
C ARG A 169 14.59 20.30 -26.75
N ALA A 170 15.85 20.69 -26.61
CA ALA A 170 16.16 22.10 -26.65
C ALA A 170 15.55 22.65 -27.95
N GLN A 171 14.87 23.77 -27.79
CA GLN A 171 14.18 24.53 -28.81
C GLN A 171 15.12 24.76 -30.01
N ASN A 172 14.57 24.61 -31.22
CA ASN A 172 15.01 25.43 -32.35
C ASN A 172 14.25 26.74 -32.28
#